data_AF-X1H0M4-F1
#
_entry.id   AF-X1H0M4-F1
#
_cell.length_a   1.000
_cell.length_b   1.000
_cell.length_c   1.000
_cell.angle_alpha   90.00
_cell.angle_beta   90.00
_cell.angle_gamma   90.00
#
_symmetry.space_group_name_H-M   'P 1'
#
loop_
_entity.id
_entity.type
_entity.pdbx_description
1 polymer ?
#
loop_
_entity_poly.entity_id
_entity_poly.type
_entity_poly.pdbx_seq_one_letter_code
_entity_poly.pdbx_strand_id
1 'polypeptide(L)'
;MATTCIICHLGLGVDSIQDCPNGHSAHSDCLKEWLLHSSNCPLCREPYSNGVLDRFKDFIKLREDEKLATLDNELKEEELIRMKAVASKMTFLKFVESINILVNEQEYEYALSRLELHEDANLLNKKDQDVLFLKGKINYLRGRYDLAINQLFKLVKEKYNYPEGFLFLGKAYEALGLDDKAKWAYERVN
;
A
#
# COMPACT_ATOMS: atom_id res chain seq x y z
N MET A 1 -31.24 -45.75 -8.42
CA MET A 1 -29.78 -45.62 -8.21
C MET A 1 -29.38 -44.30 -8.84
N ALA A 2 -28.69 -43.41 -8.10
CA ALA A 2 -28.22 -42.16 -8.67
C ALA A 2 -27.23 -42.46 -9.81
N THR A 3 -27.50 -41.98 -11.01
CA THR A 3 -26.66 -42.22 -12.21
C THR A 3 -25.65 -41.10 -12.46
N THR A 4 -25.73 -40.03 -11.67
CA THR A 4 -24.96 -38.79 -11.82
C THR A 4 -24.36 -38.37 -10.49
N CYS A 5 -23.13 -37.85 -10.53
CA CYS A 5 -22.47 -37.26 -9.38
C CYS A 5 -23.21 -36.01 -8.91
N ILE A 6 -23.51 -35.93 -7.62
CA ILE A 6 -24.27 -34.81 -7.05
C ILE A 6 -23.51 -33.48 -6.99
N ILE A 7 -22.19 -33.50 -7.25
CA ILE A 7 -21.31 -32.32 -7.19
C ILE A 7 -21.06 -31.75 -8.59
N CYS A 8 -20.67 -32.60 -9.54
CA CYS A 8 -20.32 -32.15 -10.90
C CYS A 8 -21.42 -32.43 -11.95
N HIS A 9 -22.47 -33.18 -11.58
CA HIS A 9 -23.58 -33.58 -12.45
C HIS A 9 -23.21 -34.48 -13.64
N LEU A 10 -21.97 -35.00 -13.69
CA LEU A 10 -21.50 -35.95 -14.69
C LEU A 10 -21.84 -37.40 -14.31
N GLY A 11 -21.84 -38.30 -15.30
CA GLY A 11 -22.10 -39.73 -15.08
C GLY A 11 -21.06 -40.38 -14.16
N LEU A 12 -21.50 -41.31 -13.31
CA LEU A 12 -20.65 -41.94 -12.29
C LEU A 12 -19.69 -43.03 -12.82
N GLY A 13 -19.86 -43.49 -14.06
CA GLY A 13 -18.85 -44.24 -14.83
C GLY A 13 -18.12 -45.38 -14.10
N VAL A 14 -16.80 -45.47 -14.31
CA VAL A 14 -15.86 -46.44 -13.70
C VAL A 14 -15.11 -45.82 -12.50
N ASP A 15 -15.46 -44.60 -12.13
CA ASP A 15 -14.73 -43.86 -11.12
C ASP A 15 -15.00 -44.43 -9.73
N SER A 16 -14.10 -44.15 -8.78
CA SER A 16 -14.37 -44.46 -7.38
C SER A 16 -15.49 -43.55 -6.86
N ILE A 17 -16.55 -44.15 -6.29
CA ILE A 17 -17.75 -43.46 -5.83
C ILE A 17 -17.81 -43.50 -4.30
N GLN A 18 -18.29 -42.42 -3.69
CA GLN A 18 -18.65 -42.37 -2.28
C GLN A 18 -20.11 -41.94 -2.13
N ASP A 19 -20.82 -42.60 -1.22
CA ASP A 19 -22.21 -42.30 -0.93
C ASP A 19 -22.34 -41.61 0.42
N CYS A 20 -23.25 -40.64 0.50
CA CYS A 20 -23.70 -40.15 1.81
C CYS A 20 -24.64 -41.18 2.48
N PRO A 21 -24.92 -41.06 3.80
CA PRO A 21 -25.81 -41.99 4.50
C PRO A 21 -27.22 -42.11 3.90
N ASN A 22 -27.69 -41.06 3.21
CA ASN A 22 -28.97 -41.02 2.51
C ASN A 22 -28.90 -41.51 1.04
N GLY A 23 -27.78 -42.09 0.61
CA GLY A 23 -27.65 -42.74 -0.71
C GLY A 23 -27.36 -41.81 -1.89
N HIS A 24 -26.98 -40.56 -1.65
CA HIS A 24 -26.50 -39.65 -2.70
C HIS A 24 -25.03 -39.91 -3.04
N SER A 25 -24.76 -40.19 -4.31
CA SER A 25 -23.45 -40.62 -4.82
C SER A 25 -22.63 -39.47 -5.40
N ALA A 26 -21.34 -39.42 -5.09
CA ALA A 26 -20.38 -38.49 -5.67
C ALA A 26 -19.10 -39.22 -6.11
N HIS A 27 -18.44 -38.71 -7.15
CA HIS A 27 -17.07 -39.11 -7.46
C HIS A 27 -16.17 -38.82 -6.25
N SER A 28 -15.25 -39.73 -5.91
CA SER A 28 -14.26 -39.52 -4.85
C SER A 28 -13.48 -38.21 -5.05
N ASP A 29 -13.15 -37.89 -6.31
CA ASP A 29 -12.43 -36.66 -6.67
C ASP A 29 -13.27 -35.39 -6.55
N CYS A 30 -14.59 -35.48 -6.73
CA CYS A 30 -15.47 -34.34 -6.48
C CYS A 30 -15.70 -34.18 -4.97
N LEU A 31 -15.87 -35.30 -4.26
CA LEU A 31 -16.11 -35.29 -2.82
C LEU A 31 -14.90 -34.75 -2.05
N LYS A 32 -13.67 -35.14 -2.40
CA LYS A 32 -12.46 -34.64 -1.71
C LYS A 32 -12.36 -33.12 -1.74
N GLU A 33 -12.71 -32.48 -2.86
CA GLU A 33 -12.71 -31.03 -3.01
C GLU A 33 -13.86 -30.38 -2.24
N TRP A 34 -15.05 -30.99 -2.25
CA TRP A 34 -16.20 -30.51 -1.48
C TRP A 34 -15.94 -30.53 0.03
N LEU A 35 -15.28 -31.58 0.53
CA LEU A 35 -14.96 -31.74 1.95
C LEU A 35 -13.99 -30.67 2.48
N LEU A 36 -13.30 -29.91 1.61
CA LEU A 36 -12.54 -28.72 2.01
C LEU A 36 -13.43 -27.55 2.47
N HIS A 37 -14.73 -27.61 2.17
CA HIS A 37 -15.70 -26.56 2.48
C HIS A 37 -16.79 -27.02 3.44
N SER A 38 -17.22 -28.29 3.36
CA SER A 38 -18.24 -28.84 4.24
C SER A 38 -18.15 -30.35 4.36
N SER A 39 -18.31 -30.87 5.57
CA SER A 39 -18.45 -32.31 5.86
C SER A 39 -19.85 -32.87 5.59
N ASN A 40 -20.77 -32.06 5.08
CA ASN A 40 -22.16 -32.43 4.85
C ASN A 40 -22.45 -32.66 3.37
N CYS A 41 -23.40 -33.53 3.06
CA CYS A 41 -23.87 -33.76 1.70
C CYS A 41 -24.48 -32.47 1.11
N PRO A 42 -24.10 -32.05 -0.11
CA PRO A 42 -24.63 -30.82 -0.73
C PRO A 42 -26.14 -30.85 -0.97
N LEU A 43 -26.73 -32.05 -1.15
CA LEU A 43 -28.15 -32.21 -1.44
C LEU A 43 -29.01 -32.30 -0.17
N CYS A 44 -28.67 -33.21 0.75
CA CYS A 44 -29.50 -33.48 1.92
C CYS A 44 -28.94 -32.91 3.23
N ARG A 45 -27.74 -32.33 3.22
CA ARG A 45 -27.04 -31.77 4.38
C ARG A 45 -26.69 -32.76 5.48
N GLU A 46 -26.91 -34.04 5.26
CA GLU A 46 -26.49 -35.10 6.16
C GLU A 46 -24.96 -35.18 6.21
N PRO A 47 -24.33 -35.26 7.40
CA PRO A 47 -22.90 -35.46 7.51
C PRO A 47 -22.46 -36.77 6.86
N TYR A 48 -21.32 -36.76 6.17
CA TYR A 48 -20.71 -38.00 5.69
C TYR A 48 -20.23 -38.86 6.86
N SER A 49 -20.22 -40.18 6.66
CA SER A 49 -19.78 -41.11 7.70
C SER A 49 -18.29 -40.95 8.01
N ASN A 50 -17.90 -41.25 9.25
CA ASN A 50 -16.50 -41.14 9.69
C ASN A 50 -15.54 -41.93 8.79
N GLY A 51 -15.94 -43.11 8.30
CA GLY A 51 -15.11 -43.90 7.39
C GLY A 51 -14.87 -43.26 6.02
N VAL A 52 -15.78 -42.41 5.55
CA VAL A 52 -15.58 -41.59 4.34
C VAL A 52 -14.69 -40.40 4.65
N LEU A 53 -14.92 -39.71 5.78
CA LEU A 53 -14.12 -38.55 6.21
C LEU A 53 -12.65 -38.94 6.47
N ASP A 54 -12.41 -40.06 7.15
CA ASP A 54 -11.07 -40.55 7.48
C ASP A 54 -10.23 -40.82 6.23
N ARG A 55 -10.84 -41.28 5.12
CA ARG A 55 -10.14 -41.50 3.84
C ARG A 55 -9.59 -40.22 3.23
N PHE A 56 -10.22 -39.08 3.49
CA PHE A 56 -9.81 -37.79 2.94
C PHE A 56 -9.12 -36.90 3.96
N LYS A 57 -8.97 -37.34 5.21
CA LYS A 57 -8.39 -36.56 6.31
C LYS A 57 -6.99 -36.03 5.99
N ASP A 58 -6.13 -36.88 5.45
CA ASP A 58 -4.76 -36.50 5.10
C ASP A 58 -4.74 -35.46 3.97
N PHE A 59 -5.64 -35.60 2.99
CA PHE A 59 -5.79 -34.64 1.89
C PHE A 59 -6.31 -33.28 2.40
N ILE A 60 -7.34 -33.28 3.24
CA ILE A 60 -7.91 -32.06 3.82
C ILE A 60 -6.84 -31.34 4.64
N LYS A 61 -6.13 -32.08 5.50
CA LYS A 61 -5.04 -31.53 6.31
C LYS A 61 -3.93 -30.95 5.44
N LEU A 62 -3.49 -31.66 4.40
CA LEU A 62 -2.49 -31.15 3.46
C LEU A 62 -2.93 -29.83 2.82
N ARG A 63 -4.18 -29.73 2.37
CA ARG A 63 -4.73 -28.50 1.77
C ARG A 63 -4.87 -27.36 2.78
N GLU A 64 -5.21 -27.65 4.02
CA GLU A 64 -5.24 -26.66 5.10
C GLU A 64 -3.84 -26.14 5.42
N ASP A 65 -2.85 -27.03 5.53
CA ASP A 65 -1.46 -26.68 5.77
C ASP A 65 -0.89 -25.85 4.60
N GLU A 66 -1.20 -26.19 3.35
CA GLU A 66 -0.86 -25.40 2.15
C GLU A 66 -1.44 -23.98 2.23
N LYS A 67 -2.73 -23.84 2.56
CA LYS A 67 -3.38 -22.52 2.71
C LYS A 67 -2.76 -21.70 3.82
N LEU A 68 -2.46 -22.31 4.96
CA LEU A 68 -1.81 -21.63 6.09
C LEU A 68 -0.41 -21.17 5.71
N ALA A 69 0.36 -21.98 4.98
CA ALA A 69 1.68 -21.61 4.49
C ALA A 69 1.62 -20.45 3.48
N THR A 70 0.63 -20.43 2.59
CA THR A 70 0.41 -19.29 1.68
C THR A 70 0.11 -18.01 2.45
N LEU A 71 -0.81 -18.06 3.41
CA LEU A 71 -1.17 -16.91 4.23
C LEU A 71 0.01 -16.38 5.04
N ASP A 72 0.82 -17.28 5.63
CA ASP A 72 2.03 -16.90 6.38
C ASP A 72 3.07 -16.20 5.48
N ASN A 73 3.24 -16.67 4.24
CA ASN A 73 4.12 -16.02 3.28
C ASN A 73 3.62 -14.63 2.87
N GLU A 74 2.32 -14.48 2.60
CA GLU A 74 1.70 -13.19 2.27
C GLU A 74 1.86 -12.19 3.42
N LEU A 75 1.61 -12.61 4.66
CA LEU A 75 1.80 -11.77 5.85
C LEU A 75 3.25 -11.32 6.00
N LYS A 76 4.22 -12.22 5.82
CA LYS A 76 5.65 -11.88 5.85
C LYS A 76 6.03 -10.88 4.76
N GLU A 77 5.49 -11.04 3.55
CA GLU A 77 5.73 -10.11 2.45
C GLU A 77 5.17 -8.72 2.77
N GLU A 78 3.95 -8.63 3.30
CA GLU A 78 3.36 -7.37 3.75
C GLU A 78 4.18 -6.70 4.86
N GLU A 79 4.67 -7.46 5.84
CA GLU A 79 5.54 -6.95 6.90
C GLU A 79 6.84 -6.38 6.34
N LEU A 80 7.46 -7.07 5.37
CA LEU A 80 8.65 -6.58 4.69
C LEU A 80 8.38 -5.29 3.90
N ILE A 81 7.24 -5.19 3.22
CA ILE A 81 6.83 -3.97 2.51
C ILE A 81 6.64 -2.81 3.51
N ARG A 82 5.95 -3.05 4.63
CA ARG A 82 5.77 -2.04 5.69
C ARG A 82 7.10 -1.60 6.28
N MET A 83 7.99 -2.54 6.59
CA MET A 83 9.31 -2.25 7.13
C MET A 83 10.15 -1.41 6.15
N LYS A 84 10.14 -1.75 4.85
CA LYS A 84 10.80 -0.96 3.81
C LYS A 84 10.23 0.46 3.71
N ALA A 85 8.91 0.62 3.81
CA ALA A 85 8.27 1.94 3.80
C ALA A 85 8.69 2.80 5.00
N VAL A 86 8.75 2.22 6.20
CA VAL A 86 9.22 2.89 7.42
C VAL A 86 10.70 3.28 7.29
N ALA A 87 11.55 2.38 6.80
CA ALA A 87 12.97 2.67 6.57
C ALA A 87 13.16 3.80 5.56
N SER A 88 12.43 3.79 4.44
CA SER A 88 12.46 4.85 3.43
C SER A 88 12.03 6.21 3.99
N LYS A 89 11.02 6.23 4.86
CA LYS A 89 10.59 7.45 5.55
C LYS A 89 11.66 7.95 6.52
N MET A 90 12.28 7.05 7.28
CA MET A 90 13.35 7.40 8.23
C MET A 90 14.58 7.98 7.52
N THR A 91 15.00 7.38 6.40
CA THR A 91 16.10 7.91 5.57
C THR A 91 15.78 9.30 5.05
N PHE A 92 14.54 9.55 4.62
CA PHE A 92 14.12 10.86 4.16
C PHE A 92 14.11 11.91 5.28
N LEU A 93 13.66 11.55 6.49
CA LEU A 93 13.70 12.45 7.64
C LEU A 93 15.13 12.86 8.00
N LYS A 94 16.07 11.89 8.01
CA LYS A 94 17.50 12.19 8.22
C LYS A 94 18.08 13.08 7.12
N PHE A 95 17.64 12.88 5.88
CA PHE A 95 18.00 13.75 4.77
C PHE A 95 17.54 15.19 5.01
N VAL A 96 16.26 15.39 5.36
CA VAL A 96 15.70 16.72 5.69
C VAL A 96 16.43 17.36 6.87
N GLU A 97 16.75 16.60 7.92
CA GLU A 97 17.55 17.08 9.05
C GLU A 97 18.93 17.57 8.58
N SER A 98 19.61 16.81 7.71
CA SER A 98 20.89 17.23 7.15
C SER A 98 20.79 18.52 6.32
N ILE A 99 19.70 18.72 5.60
CA ILE A 99 19.44 19.98 4.87
C ILE A 99 19.25 21.13 5.86
N ASN A 100 18.48 20.93 6.93
CA ASN A 100 18.27 21.97 7.94
C ASN A 100 19.57 22.39 8.64
N ILE A 101 20.50 21.46 8.88
CA ILE A 101 21.84 21.78 9.40
C ILE A 101 22.57 22.72 8.44
N LEU A 102 22.64 22.37 7.15
CA LEU A 102 23.27 23.21 6.13
C LEU A 102 22.63 24.60 6.03
N VAL A 103 21.29 24.67 6.15
CA VAL A 103 20.56 25.94 6.14
C VAL A 103 20.92 26.81 7.36
N ASN A 104 21.07 26.20 8.53
CA ASN A 104 21.48 26.92 9.75
C ASN A 104 22.93 27.42 9.65
N GLU A 105 23.79 26.66 8.98
CA GLU A 105 25.17 27.03 8.66
C GLU A 105 25.28 28.04 7.50
N GLN A 106 24.15 28.41 6.88
CA GLN A 106 24.06 29.29 5.71
C GLN A 106 24.71 28.73 4.43
N GLU A 107 24.95 27.42 4.38
CA GLU A 107 25.48 26.68 3.23
C GLU A 107 24.38 26.41 2.18
N TYR A 108 23.76 27.48 1.68
CA TYR A 108 22.54 27.41 0.87
C TYR A 108 22.75 26.72 -0.49
N GLU A 109 23.84 26.99 -1.19
CA GLU A 109 24.12 26.38 -2.50
C GLU A 109 24.35 24.87 -2.37
N TYR A 110 25.07 24.45 -1.33
CA TYR A 110 25.31 23.04 -1.06
C TYR A 110 24.02 22.31 -0.66
N ALA A 111 23.17 22.95 0.15
CA ALA A 111 21.85 22.44 0.49
C ALA A 111 20.97 22.25 -0.75
N LEU A 112 20.96 23.21 -1.68
CA LEU A 112 20.21 23.11 -2.94
C LEU A 112 20.74 22.01 -3.86
N SER A 113 22.06 21.88 -4.01
CA SER A 113 22.67 20.80 -4.78
C SER A 113 22.30 19.42 -4.24
N ARG A 114 22.28 19.25 -2.91
CA ARG A 114 21.81 18.00 -2.28
C ARG A 114 20.33 17.72 -2.54
N LEU A 115 19.49 18.74 -2.56
CA LEU A 115 18.06 18.61 -2.88
C LEU A 115 17.83 18.20 -4.34
N GLU A 116 18.63 18.69 -5.28
CA GLU A 116 18.56 18.31 -6.70
C GLU A 116 18.94 16.83 -6.91
N LEU A 117 20.04 16.38 -6.30
CA LEU A 117 20.46 14.97 -6.40
C LEU A 117 19.41 13.98 -5.83
N HIS A 118 18.62 14.43 -4.86
CA HIS A 118 17.57 13.59 -4.26
C HIS A 118 16.30 13.52 -5.13
N GLU A 119 16.01 14.55 -5.92
CA GLU A 119 14.82 14.63 -6.80
C GLU A 119 14.93 13.63 -7.96
N ASP A 120 16.10 13.53 -8.60
CA ASP A 120 16.36 12.60 -9.71
C ASP A 120 16.23 11.12 -9.30
N ALA A 121 16.31 10.81 -8.01
CA ALA A 121 16.34 9.45 -7.48
C ALA A 121 14.98 8.92 -6.97
N ASN A 122 13.94 9.75 -6.80
CA ASN A 122 12.67 9.35 -6.17
C ASN A 122 11.43 9.95 -6.85
N LEU A 123 10.80 9.21 -7.77
CA LEU A 123 9.50 9.56 -8.37
C LEU A 123 8.30 9.15 -7.47
N LEU A 124 8.19 9.70 -6.26
CA LEU A 124 7.02 9.47 -5.39
C LEU A 124 6.48 10.78 -4.79
N ASN A 125 5.34 11.20 -5.34
CA ASN A 125 4.56 12.45 -5.19
C ASN A 125 4.43 13.11 -3.79
N LYS A 126 4.82 12.48 -2.68
CA LYS A 126 4.79 13.11 -1.34
C LYS A 126 6.15 13.67 -0.91
N LYS A 127 7.27 13.06 -1.34
CA LYS A 127 8.62 13.57 -1.03
C LYS A 127 8.95 14.81 -1.85
N ASP A 128 8.38 14.90 -3.05
CA ASP A 128 8.55 16.04 -3.96
C ASP A 128 8.07 17.35 -3.34
N GLN A 129 7.03 17.30 -2.51
CA GLN A 129 6.47 18.47 -1.83
C GLN A 129 7.41 19.06 -0.78
N ASP A 130 8.01 18.21 0.05
CA ASP A 130 8.97 18.64 1.07
C ASP A 130 10.25 19.19 0.39
N VAL A 131 10.66 18.60 -0.73
CA VAL A 131 11.78 19.13 -1.54
C VAL A 131 11.44 20.50 -2.13
N LEU A 132 10.26 20.67 -2.73
CA LEU A 132 9.80 21.97 -3.25
C LEU A 132 9.74 23.03 -2.15
N PHE A 133 9.22 22.68 -0.98
CA PHE A 133 9.18 23.57 0.18
C PHE A 133 10.59 23.98 0.62
N LEU A 134 11.49 23.01 0.81
CA LEU A 134 12.87 23.27 1.22
C LEU A 134 13.61 24.15 0.21
N LYS A 135 13.50 23.85 -1.09
CA LYS A 135 14.08 24.70 -2.15
C LYS A 135 13.52 26.12 -2.08
N GLY A 136 12.20 26.26 -1.92
CA GLY A 136 11.53 27.55 -1.78
C GLY A 136 12.02 28.35 -0.58
N LYS A 137 12.06 27.73 0.60
CA LYS A 137 12.55 28.31 1.86
C LYS A 137 14.02 28.74 1.74
N ILE A 138 14.89 27.88 1.20
CA ILE A 138 16.32 28.19 1.02
C ILE A 138 16.49 29.38 0.07
N ASN A 139 15.76 29.39 -1.05
CA ASN A 139 15.80 30.51 -1.99
C ASN A 139 15.35 31.83 -1.35
N TYR A 140 14.33 31.79 -0.50
CA TYR A 140 13.90 32.96 0.26
C TYR A 140 14.99 33.43 1.23
N LEU A 141 15.61 32.52 1.99
CA LEU A 141 16.66 32.86 2.95
C LEU A 141 17.91 33.46 2.30
N ARG A 142 18.27 33.02 1.09
CA ARG A 142 19.37 33.62 0.31
C ARG A 142 18.99 34.89 -0.48
N GLY A 143 17.77 35.41 -0.30
CA GLY A 143 17.29 36.62 -0.96
C GLY A 143 16.86 36.46 -2.43
N ARG A 144 16.80 35.22 -2.93
CA ARG A 144 16.35 34.89 -4.31
C ARG A 144 14.83 34.68 -4.32
N TYR A 145 14.10 35.77 -4.10
CA TYR A 145 12.64 35.75 -3.92
C TYR A 145 11.87 35.28 -5.16
N ASP A 146 12.39 35.57 -6.36
CA ASP A 146 11.89 35.09 -7.65
C ASP A 146 11.85 33.56 -7.73
N LEU A 147 12.96 32.93 -7.38
CA LEU A 147 13.09 31.47 -7.35
C LEU A 147 12.27 30.86 -6.21
N ALA A 148 12.23 31.53 -5.04
CA ALA A 148 11.42 31.10 -3.91
C ALA A 148 9.94 31.02 -4.30
N ILE A 149 9.41 32.08 -4.92
CA ILE A 149 8.02 32.14 -5.40
C ILE A 149 7.77 31.02 -6.40
N ASN A 150 8.67 30.77 -7.36
CA ASN A 150 8.47 29.70 -8.35
C ASN A 150 8.26 28.34 -7.68
N GLN A 151 9.13 27.95 -6.75
CA GLN A 151 9.03 26.66 -6.08
C GLN A 151 7.84 26.58 -5.13
N LEU A 152 7.60 27.62 -4.33
CA LEU A 152 6.50 27.66 -3.37
C LEU A 152 5.13 27.74 -4.06
N PHE A 153 5.04 28.42 -5.20
CA PHE A 153 3.81 28.49 -5.97
C PHE A 153 3.45 27.13 -6.59
N LYS A 154 4.45 26.39 -7.10
CA LYS A 154 4.25 24.99 -7.53
C LYS A 154 3.72 24.12 -6.39
N LEU A 155 4.34 24.23 -5.21
CA LEU A 155 3.91 23.49 -4.00
C LEU A 155 2.44 23.76 -3.65
N VAL A 156 2.04 25.02 -3.51
CA VAL A 156 0.68 25.37 -3.06
C VAL A 156 -0.38 25.13 -4.15
N LYS A 157 0.01 25.09 -5.42
CA LYS A 157 -0.88 24.72 -6.53
C LYS A 157 -1.24 23.23 -6.49
N GLU A 158 -0.30 22.37 -6.10
CA GLU A 158 -0.54 20.93 -5.93
C GLU A 158 -1.25 20.61 -4.61
N LYS A 159 -0.91 21.32 -3.53
CA LYS A 159 -1.54 21.17 -2.22
C LYS A 159 -1.95 22.51 -1.63
N TYR A 160 -3.26 22.70 -1.57
CA TYR A 160 -3.87 23.87 -0.96
C TYR A 160 -3.79 23.89 0.58
N ASN A 161 -3.32 22.81 1.23
CA ASN A 161 -3.14 22.73 2.69
C ASN A 161 -1.65 22.54 3.04
N TYR A 162 -0.87 23.60 2.88
CA TYR A 162 0.54 23.66 3.29
C TYR A 162 0.83 25.07 3.88
N PRO A 163 0.44 25.33 5.14
CA PRO A 163 0.47 26.67 5.75
C PRO A 163 1.84 27.35 5.70
N GLU A 164 2.91 26.61 5.95
CA GLU A 164 4.29 27.11 5.90
C GLU A 164 4.67 27.55 4.48
N GLY A 165 4.13 26.87 3.47
CA GLY A 165 4.36 27.17 2.06
C GLY A 165 3.74 28.51 1.69
N PHE A 166 2.49 28.73 2.11
CA PHE A 166 1.82 30.03 1.98
C PHE A 166 2.52 31.14 2.77
N LEU A 167 3.02 30.85 3.98
CA LEU A 167 3.76 31.81 4.79
C LEU A 167 5.02 32.31 4.07
N PHE A 168 5.87 31.39 3.58
CA PHE A 168 7.09 31.77 2.86
C PHE A 168 6.79 32.40 1.49
N LEU A 169 5.69 31.99 0.83
CA LEU A 169 5.25 32.59 -0.43
C LEU A 169 4.82 34.05 -0.22
N GLY A 170 4.04 34.32 0.84
CA GLY A 170 3.63 35.67 1.21
C GLY A 170 4.83 36.55 1.54
N LYS A 171 5.78 36.04 2.34
CA LYS A 171 7.03 36.74 2.66
C LYS A 171 7.87 37.05 1.43
N ALA A 172 7.92 36.14 0.46
CA ALA A 172 8.66 36.36 -0.77
C ALA A 172 7.97 37.41 -1.68
N TYR A 173 6.63 37.43 -1.73
CA TYR A 173 5.88 38.49 -2.44
C TYR A 173 6.06 39.86 -1.79
N GLU A 174 5.99 39.94 -0.47
CA GLU A 174 6.20 41.17 0.30
C GLU A 174 7.61 41.73 0.09
N ALA A 175 8.64 40.86 0.09
CA ALA A 175 10.02 41.26 -0.21
C ALA A 175 10.20 41.83 -1.63
N LEU A 176 9.29 41.52 -2.56
CA LEU A 176 9.26 42.09 -3.92
C LEU A 176 8.28 43.27 -4.07
N GLY A 177 7.63 43.71 -2.99
CA GLY A 177 6.63 44.80 -3.01
C GLY A 177 5.31 44.43 -3.67
N LEU A 178 4.96 43.13 -3.70
CA LEU A 178 3.74 42.61 -4.32
C LEU A 178 2.65 42.40 -3.26
N ASP A 179 2.20 43.49 -2.63
CA ASP A 179 1.37 43.48 -1.42
C ASP A 179 0.04 42.72 -1.56
N ASP A 180 -0.66 42.88 -2.70
CA ASP A 180 -1.92 42.17 -2.96
C ASP A 180 -1.71 40.64 -2.99
N LYS A 181 -0.59 40.18 -3.56
CA LYS A 181 -0.26 38.75 -3.63
C LYS A 181 0.22 38.24 -2.28
N ALA A 182 0.96 39.05 -1.53
CA ALA A 182 1.38 38.72 -0.17
C ALA A 182 0.16 38.51 0.73
N LYS A 183 -0.80 39.43 0.69
CA LYS A 183 -2.08 39.31 1.42
C LYS A 183 -2.85 38.04 1.03
N TRP A 184 -2.99 37.78 -0.27
CA TRP A 184 -3.64 36.56 -0.76
C TRP A 184 -2.99 35.29 -0.19
N ALA A 185 -1.66 35.24 -0.10
CA ALA A 185 -0.95 34.10 0.46
C ALA A 185 -1.15 34.00 1.98
N TYR A 186 -1.05 35.12 2.72
CA TYR A 186 -1.20 35.14 4.17
C TYR A 186 -2.59 34.73 4.66
N GLU A 187 -3.65 35.07 3.91
CA GLU A 187 -5.02 34.62 4.22
C GLU A 187 -5.19 33.09 4.21
N ARG A 188 -4.24 32.36 3.62
CA ARG A 188 -4.26 30.89 3.46
C ARG A 188 -3.29 30.17 4.40
N VAL A 189 -2.73 30.87 5.39
CA VAL A 189 -1.83 30.30 6.40
C VAL A 189 -2.60 29.58 7.54
N ASN A 190 -3.90 29.32 7.36
CA ASN A 190 -4.77 28.70 8.36
C ASN A 190 -4.83 27.17 8.26
#